data_AF-A0A8T5TY80-F1
#
_entry.id   AF-A0A8T5TY80-F1
#
_cell.length_a   1.000
_cell.length_b   1.000
_cell.length_c   1.000
_cell.angle_alpha   90.00
_cell.angle_beta   90.00
_cell.angle_gamma   90.00
#
_symmetry.space_group_name_H-M   'P 1'
#
loop_
_entity.id
_entity.type
_entity.pdbx_description
1 polymer ?
#
loop_
_entity_poly.entity_id
_entity_poly.type
_entity_poly.pdbx_seq_one_letter_code
_entity_poly.pdbx_strand_id
1 'polypeptide(L)'
;MLFAYLQMGNINMNAIFPIIIMVAVAAGDILLLKLGLVATKAQKKTRMKWVAGSFLIQFGTVFLVCSPLFLLGIFGFFQGGSKDIIPTVVPIIILSLFIDLNVINVLHQIGLKRSLVVFLLTFAPIVLLMVGLGFYLSGFS
;
A
#
# COMPACT_ATOMS: atom_id res chain seq x y z
N MET A 1 9.85 3.24 -17.66
CA MET A 1 11.25 2.91 -17.29
C MET A 1 11.42 1.45 -16.88
N LEU A 2 10.56 0.85 -16.04
CA LEU A 2 10.63 -0.59 -15.69
C LEU A 2 10.64 -1.51 -16.93
N PHE A 3 9.80 -1.20 -17.94
CA PHE A 3 9.74 -1.92 -19.21
C PHE A 3 11.02 -1.78 -20.06
N ALA A 4 11.72 -0.64 -19.94
CA ALA A 4 13.00 -0.41 -20.64
C ALA A 4 14.16 -1.18 -20.00
N TYR A 5 14.17 -1.31 -18.67
CA TYR A 5 15.13 -2.15 -17.95
C TYR A 5 14.93 -3.65 -18.21
N LEU A 6 13.68 -4.10 -18.34
CA LEU A 6 13.38 -5.51 -18.69
C LEU A 6 13.75 -5.86 -20.14
N GLN A 7 13.69 -4.90 -21.06
CA GLN A 7 14.09 -5.10 -22.48
C GLN A 7 15.61 -5.05 -22.72
N MET A 8 16.39 -4.37 -21.86
CA MET A 8 17.84 -4.18 -22.09
C MET A 8 18.72 -5.35 -21.61
N GLY A 9 18.17 -6.38 -20.96
CA GLY A 9 18.93 -7.55 -20.49
C GLY A 9 20.01 -7.26 -19.42
N ASN A 10 20.26 -5.99 -19.12
CA ASN A 10 21.20 -5.55 -18.09
C ASN A 10 20.43 -5.26 -16.80
N ILE A 11 20.26 -6.31 -16.01
CA ILE A 11 19.62 -6.30 -14.69
C ILE A 11 20.55 -5.53 -13.75
N ASN A 12 20.38 -4.20 -13.68
CA ASN A 12 21.07 -3.38 -12.70
C ASN A 12 20.48 -3.72 -11.32
N MET A 13 21.19 -4.55 -10.55
CA MET A 13 20.77 -5.02 -9.23
C MET A 13 20.40 -3.87 -8.29
N ASN A 14 21.03 -2.71 -8.43
CA ASN A 14 20.72 -1.53 -7.62
C ASN A 14 19.30 -1.00 -7.87
N ALA A 15 18.77 -1.11 -9.10
CA ALA A 15 17.43 -0.67 -9.45
C ALA A 15 16.34 -1.70 -9.08
N ILE A 16 16.70 -2.98 -9.00
CA ILE A 16 15.77 -4.08 -8.75
C ILE A 16 15.64 -4.41 -7.26
N PHE A 17 16.72 -4.25 -6.50
CA PHE A 17 16.75 -4.44 -5.06
C PHE A 17 15.61 -3.70 -4.29
N PRO A 18 15.32 -2.41 -4.53
CA PRO A 18 14.21 -1.73 -3.85
C PRO A 18 12.83 -2.29 -4.24
N ILE A 19 12.68 -2.78 -5.48
CA ILE A 19 11.44 -3.42 -5.95
C ILE A 19 11.24 -4.77 -5.25
N ILE A 20 12.31 -5.56 -5.10
CA ILE A 20 12.27 -6.84 -4.35
C ILE A 20 11.90 -6.59 -2.89
N ILE A 21 12.50 -5.60 -2.25
CA ILE A 21 12.18 -5.23 -0.86
C ILE A 21 10.71 -4.82 -0.75
N MET A 22 10.20 -4.04 -1.70
CA MET A 22 8.79 -3.64 -1.72
C MET A 22 7.86 -4.85 -1.78
N VAL A 23 8.13 -5.79 -2.68
CA VAL A 23 7.32 -7.02 -2.80
C VAL A 23 7.42 -7.87 -1.53
N ALA A 24 8.62 -7.98 -0.94
CA ALA A 24 8.83 -8.74 0.30
C ALA A 24 8.09 -8.13 1.50
N VAL A 25 8.08 -6.81 1.64
CA VAL A 25 7.37 -6.14 2.74
C VAL A 25 5.85 -6.17 2.50
N ALA A 26 5.38 -5.99 1.27
CA ALA A 26 3.97 -6.17 0.94
C ALA A 26 3.49 -7.61 1.24
N ALA A 27 4.32 -8.61 0.98
CA ALA A 27 4.04 -9.99 1.41
C ALA A 27 4.08 -10.13 2.94
N GLY A 28 4.98 -9.40 3.61
CA GLY A 28 5.05 -9.29 5.06
C GLY A 28 3.79 -8.68 5.69
N ASP A 29 3.13 -7.74 5.01
CA ASP A 29 1.87 -7.15 5.49
C ASP A 29 0.75 -8.16 5.64
N ILE A 30 0.75 -9.26 4.88
CA ILE A 30 -0.20 -10.37 5.08
C ILE A 30 -0.01 -11.00 6.46
N LEU A 31 1.25 -11.13 6.89
CA LEU A 31 1.58 -11.66 8.22
C LEU A 31 1.26 -10.64 9.32
N LEU A 32 1.51 -9.36 9.08
CA LEU A 32 1.13 -8.29 10.02
C LEU A 32 -0.39 -8.16 10.17
N LEU A 33 -1.14 -8.31 9.08
CA LEU A 33 -2.60 -8.36 9.10
C LEU A 33 -3.06 -9.52 9.98
N LYS A 34 -2.48 -10.71 9.79
CA LYS A 34 -2.79 -11.87 10.63
C LYS A 34 -2.46 -11.62 12.10
N LEU A 35 -1.30 -11.05 12.40
CA LEU A 35 -0.90 -10.69 13.76
C LEU A 35 -1.87 -9.68 14.37
N GLY A 36 -2.28 -8.66 13.63
CA GLY A 36 -3.27 -7.68 14.05
C GLY A 36 -4.63 -8.32 14.35
N LEU A 37 -5.08 -9.26 13.54
CA LEU A 37 -6.32 -10.02 13.76
C LEU A 37 -6.27 -10.89 15.02
N VAL A 38 -5.11 -11.51 15.28
CA VAL A 38 -4.87 -12.30 16.49
C VAL A 38 -4.86 -11.39 17.72
N ALA A 39 -4.11 -10.28 17.67
CA ALA A 39 -4.00 -9.32 18.76
C ALA A 39 -5.35 -8.69 19.12
N THR A 40 -6.21 -8.44 18.14
CA THR A 40 -7.53 -7.82 18.34
C THR A 40 -8.66 -8.83 18.63
N LYS A 41 -8.34 -10.13 18.73
CA LYS A 41 -9.30 -11.22 18.97
C LYS A 41 -10.46 -11.19 17.97
N ALA A 42 -10.16 -11.12 16.67
CA ALA A 42 -11.17 -11.18 15.62
C ALA A 42 -11.98 -12.48 15.71
N GLN A 43 -13.32 -12.36 15.71
CA GLN A 43 -14.21 -13.49 16.02
C GLN A 43 -14.57 -14.35 14.80
N LYS A 44 -14.45 -13.82 13.58
CA LYS A 44 -14.80 -14.55 12.35
C LYS A 44 -13.70 -14.45 11.29
N LYS A 45 -13.62 -15.48 10.44
CA LYS A 45 -12.79 -15.54 9.23
C LYS A 45 -11.29 -15.22 9.46
N THR A 46 -10.70 -15.77 10.52
CA THR A 46 -9.27 -15.58 10.87
C THR A 46 -8.30 -16.59 10.23
N ARG A 47 -8.81 -17.59 9.49
CA ARG A 47 -7.95 -18.55 8.79
C ARG A 47 -7.16 -17.86 7.67
N MET A 48 -5.94 -18.31 7.41
CA MET A 48 -4.99 -17.71 6.44
C MET A 48 -5.60 -17.44 5.06
N LYS A 49 -6.50 -18.32 4.57
CA LYS A 49 -7.21 -18.15 3.28
C LYS A 49 -8.05 -16.87 3.23
N TRP A 50 -8.69 -16.51 4.35
CA TRP A 50 -9.50 -15.30 4.46
C TRP A 50 -8.64 -14.06 4.66
N VAL A 51 -7.56 -14.17 5.44
CA VAL A 51 -6.59 -13.08 5.65
C VAL A 51 -5.90 -12.69 4.35
N ALA A 52 -5.45 -13.67 3.57
CA ALA A 52 -4.87 -13.43 2.25
C ALA A 52 -5.90 -12.83 1.29
N GLY A 53 -7.14 -13.33 1.31
CA GLY A 53 -8.23 -12.79 0.49
C GLY A 53 -8.55 -11.32 0.83
N SER A 54 -8.62 -10.98 2.12
CA SER A 54 -8.85 -9.60 2.55
C SER A 54 -7.70 -8.68 2.19
N PHE A 55 -6.45 -9.15 2.30
CA PHE A 55 -5.28 -8.38 1.89
C PHE A 55 -5.31 -8.10 0.38
N LEU A 56 -5.67 -9.10 -0.43
CA LEU A 56 -5.75 -8.94 -1.88
C LEU A 56 -6.84 -7.93 -2.27
N ILE A 57 -7.98 -7.93 -1.57
CA ILE A 57 -9.05 -6.94 -1.76
C ILE A 57 -8.58 -5.55 -1.32
N GLN A 58 -7.92 -5.43 -0.17
CA GLN A 58 -7.35 -4.16 0.33
C GLN A 58 -6.34 -3.61 -0.66
N PHE A 59 -5.29 -4.38 -0.95
CA PHE A 59 -4.24 -4.00 -1.88
C PHE A 59 -4.80 -3.67 -3.27
N GLY A 60 -5.70 -4.49 -3.82
CA GLY A 60 -6.29 -4.26 -5.13
C GLY A 60 -7.15 -2.99 -5.17
N THR A 61 -7.90 -2.72 -4.10
CA THR A 61 -8.75 -1.51 -4.05
C THR A 61 -7.91 -0.26 -3.84
N VAL A 62 -6.95 -0.29 -2.91
CA VAL A 62 -5.98 0.79 -2.71
C VAL A 62 -5.22 1.07 -4.00
N PHE A 63 -4.77 0.03 -4.71
CA PHE A 63 -4.07 0.18 -5.98
C PHE A 63 -4.94 0.86 -7.05
N LEU A 64 -6.21 0.46 -7.20
CA LEU A 64 -7.14 1.09 -8.14
C LEU A 64 -7.48 2.54 -7.76
N VAL A 65 -7.67 2.82 -6.47
CA VAL A 65 -7.97 4.16 -5.98
C VAL A 65 -6.76 5.09 -6.11
N CYS A 66 -5.55 4.55 -5.90
CA CYS A 66 -4.29 5.29 -6.01
C CYS A 66 -3.71 5.30 -7.43
N SER A 67 -4.21 4.50 -8.38
CA SER A 67 -3.66 4.47 -9.74
C SER A 67 -3.68 5.83 -10.45
N PRO A 68 -4.69 6.71 -10.27
CA PRO A 68 -4.64 8.06 -10.82
C PRO A 68 -3.47 8.88 -10.25
N LEU A 69 -3.10 8.68 -8.98
CA LEU A 69 -1.96 9.35 -8.36
C LEU A 69 -0.63 8.88 -8.94
N PHE A 70 -0.49 7.57 -9.21
CA PHE A 70 0.68 7.03 -9.89
C PHE A 70 0.83 7.62 -11.29
N LEU A 71 -0.27 7.76 -12.03
CA LEU A 71 -0.27 8.41 -13.34
C LEU A 71 0.17 9.87 -13.23
N LEU A 72 -0.42 10.65 -12.32
CA LEU A 72 -0.03 12.04 -12.08
C LEU A 72 1.47 12.17 -11.71
N GLY A 73 2.00 11.22 -10.95
CA GLY A 73 3.42 11.18 -10.62
C GLY A 73 4.33 10.88 -11.79
N ILE A 74 3.94 9.93 -12.67
CA ILE A 74 4.68 9.62 -13.90
C ILE A 74 4.71 10.82 -14.84
N PHE A 75 3.64 11.63 -14.88
CA PHE A 75 3.57 12.86 -15.67
C PHE A 75 4.35 14.04 -15.05
N GLY A 76 5.07 13.83 -13.93
CA GLY A 76 5.95 14.84 -13.34
C GLY A 76 5.23 15.91 -12.53
N PHE A 77 3.92 15.78 -12.28
CA PHE A 77 3.17 16.78 -11.52
C PHE A 77 3.69 16.94 -10.08
N PHE A 78 4.34 15.93 -9.50
CA PHE A 78 4.91 16.03 -8.15
C PHE A 78 6.19 16.89 -8.04
N GLN A 79 6.92 17.18 -9.13
CA GLN A 79 8.17 17.95 -9.08
C GLN A 79 7.96 19.47 -9.02
N GLY A 80 6.77 19.98 -9.34
CA GLY A 80 6.50 21.42 -9.49
C GLY A 80 6.11 22.17 -8.21
N GLY A 81 6.13 21.53 -7.03
CA GLY A 81 5.67 22.16 -5.78
C GLY A 81 4.23 22.67 -5.85
N SER A 82 3.41 22.11 -6.74
CA SER A 82 2.10 22.66 -7.07
C SER A 82 1.15 22.43 -5.90
N LYS A 83 0.82 23.52 -5.20
CA LYS A 83 -0.19 23.56 -4.13
C LYS A 83 -1.55 22.98 -4.57
N ASP A 84 -1.78 22.86 -5.88
CA ASP A 84 -2.98 22.31 -6.52
C ASP A 84 -3.07 20.78 -6.51
N ILE A 85 -2.00 20.06 -6.16
CA ILE A 85 -2.03 18.58 -6.09
C ILE A 85 -2.62 18.11 -4.76
N ILE A 86 -2.43 18.89 -3.69
CA ILE A 86 -2.93 18.63 -2.34
C ILE A 86 -4.46 18.40 -2.34
N PRO A 87 -5.30 19.29 -2.93
CA PRO A 87 -6.75 19.09 -2.94
C PRO A 87 -7.20 17.85 -3.73
N THR A 88 -6.36 17.30 -4.60
CA THR A 88 -6.67 16.07 -5.36
C THR A 88 -6.18 14.81 -4.63
N VAL A 89 -5.00 14.87 -4.02
CA VAL A 89 -4.38 13.74 -3.31
C VAL A 89 -5.08 13.43 -1.99
N VAL A 90 -5.40 14.46 -1.21
CA VAL A 90 -6.02 14.32 0.11
C VAL A 90 -7.33 13.51 0.07
N PRO A 91 -8.32 13.81 -0.80
CA PRO A 91 -9.54 13.01 -0.85
C PRO A 91 -9.31 11.58 -1.33
N ILE A 92 -8.34 11.35 -2.23
CA ILE A 92 -7.99 9.99 -2.68
C ILE A 92 -7.41 9.18 -1.51
N ILE A 93 -6.51 9.77 -0.72
CA ILE A 93 -5.96 9.12 0.47
C ILE A 93 -7.07 8.85 1.48
N ILE A 94 -7.94 9.82 1.78
CA ILE A 94 -9.05 9.63 2.73
C ILE A 94 -10.00 8.52 2.26
N LEU A 95 -10.33 8.48 0.97
CA LEU A 95 -11.18 7.44 0.39
C LEU A 95 -10.52 6.07 0.50
N SER A 96 -9.23 5.98 0.19
CA SER A 96 -8.44 4.74 0.34
C SER A 96 -8.44 4.23 1.78
N LEU A 97 -8.21 5.13 2.75
CA LEU A 97 -8.26 4.83 4.19
C LEU A 97 -9.64 4.30 4.60
N PHE A 98 -10.69 4.94 4.12
CA PHE A 98 -12.06 4.56 4.44
C PHE A 98 -12.39 3.18 3.90
N ILE A 99 -11.96 2.86 2.68
CA ILE A 99 -12.19 1.55 2.09
C ILE A 99 -11.44 0.46 2.86
N ASP A 100 -10.15 0.65 3.17
CA ASP A 100 -9.36 -0.34 3.91
C ASP A 100 -9.98 -0.68 5.27
N LEU A 101 -10.39 0.34 6.03
CA LEU A 101 -11.05 0.15 7.33
C LEU A 101 -12.38 -0.62 7.19
N ASN A 102 -13.18 -0.30 6.17
CA ASN A 102 -14.43 -1.00 5.92
C ASN A 102 -14.21 -2.44 5.50
N VAL A 103 -13.23 -2.72 4.64
CA VAL A 103 -12.88 -4.08 4.21
C VAL A 103 -12.44 -4.93 5.42
N ILE A 104 -11.58 -4.41 6.30
CA ILE A 104 -11.18 -5.10 7.54
C ILE A 104 -12.40 -5.38 8.41
N ASN A 105 -13.24 -4.37 8.64
CA ASN A 105 -14.38 -4.47 9.55
C ASN A 105 -15.46 -5.43 9.04
N VAL A 106 -15.79 -5.38 7.74
CA VAL A 106 -16.80 -6.25 7.11
C VAL A 106 -16.31 -7.71 7.07
N LEU A 107 -15.04 -7.95 6.72
CA LEU A 107 -14.52 -9.31 6.55
C LEU A 107 -14.24 -10.01 7.88
N HIS A 108 -13.70 -9.31 8.87
CA HIS A 108 -13.23 -9.94 10.11
C HIS A 108 -14.11 -9.65 11.33
N GLN A 109 -15.14 -8.81 11.20
CA GLN A 109 -16.12 -8.48 12.24
C GLN A 109 -15.46 -8.09 13.58
N ILE A 110 -14.41 -7.28 13.51
CA ILE A 110 -13.59 -6.90 14.67
C ILE A 110 -14.17 -5.69 15.41
N GLY A 111 -15.03 -4.91 14.74
CA GLY A 111 -15.54 -3.63 15.22
C GLY A 111 -14.60 -2.47 14.88
N LEU A 112 -15.17 -1.26 14.74
CA LEU A 112 -14.47 -0.08 14.19
C LEU A 112 -13.19 0.28 14.95
N LYS A 113 -13.26 0.33 16.29
CA LYS A 113 -12.12 0.66 17.18
C LYS A 113 -10.95 -0.31 17.04
N ARG A 114 -11.24 -1.62 16.89
CA ARG A 114 -10.21 -2.66 16.77
C ARG A 114 -9.68 -2.76 15.34
N SER A 115 -10.53 -2.53 14.34
CA SER A 115 -10.07 -2.47 12.94
C SER A 115 -9.05 -1.35 12.73
N LEU A 116 -9.18 -0.23 13.47
CA LEU A 116 -8.24 0.88 13.42
C LEU A 116 -6.84 0.49 13.91
N VAL A 117 -6.75 -0.38 14.92
CA VAL A 117 -5.46 -0.92 15.40
C VAL A 117 -4.82 -1.80 14.34
N VAL A 118 -5.59 -2.73 13.75
CA VAL A 118 -5.10 -3.61 12.67
C VAL A 118 -4.66 -2.81 11.45
N PHE A 119 -5.44 -1.78 11.12
CA PHE A 119 -5.16 -0.83 10.06
C PHE A 119 -3.86 -0.07 10.33
N LEU A 120 -3.65 0.52 11.51
CA LEU A 120 -2.40 1.21 11.83
C LEU A 120 -1.17 0.29 11.73
N LEU A 121 -1.32 -0.97 12.13
CA LEU A 121 -0.26 -1.98 12.11
C LEU A 121 0.17 -2.38 10.69
N THR A 122 -0.74 -2.28 9.73
CA THR A 122 -0.52 -2.64 8.32
C THR A 122 -0.23 -1.42 7.47
N PHE A 123 -0.89 -0.30 7.73
CA PHE A 123 -0.73 0.94 6.97
C PHE A 123 0.60 1.65 7.26
N ALA A 124 1.08 1.64 8.51
CA ALA A 124 2.35 2.29 8.86
C ALA A 124 3.56 1.75 8.05
N PRO A 125 3.79 0.41 7.95
CA PRO A 125 4.85 -0.13 7.11
C PRO A 125 4.66 0.20 5.62
N ILE A 126 3.42 0.16 5.10
CA ILE A 126 3.10 0.54 3.71
C ILE A 126 3.51 2.00 3.43
N VAL A 127 3.14 2.92 4.32
CA VAL A 127 3.47 4.36 4.19
C VAL A 127 4.97 4.59 4.27
N LEU A 128 5.67 3.97 5.22
CA LEU A 128 7.12 4.06 5.34
C LEU A 128 7.81 3.61 4.04
N LEU A 129 7.29 2.55 3.43
CA LEU A 129 7.81 2.02 2.17
C LEU A 129 7.51 2.94 0.98
N MET A 130 6.28 3.43 0.88
CA MET A 130 5.87 4.38 -0.16
C MET A 130 6.69 5.66 -0.11
N VAL A 131 6.91 6.21 1.09
CA VAL A 131 7.73 7.41 1.31
C VAL A 131 9.20 7.11 0.98
N GLY A 132 9.76 6.00 1.48
CA GLY A 132 11.14 5.59 1.19
C GLY A 132 11.40 5.37 -0.31
N LEU A 133 10.44 4.77 -1.02
CA LEU A 133 10.50 4.58 -2.46
C LEU A 133 10.34 5.89 -3.22
N GLY A 134 9.47 6.79 -2.76
CA GLY A 134 9.34 8.14 -3.29
C GLY A 134 10.68 8.90 -3.23
N PHE A 135 11.36 8.87 -2.07
CA PHE A 135 12.68 9.46 -1.92
C PHE A 135 13.73 8.81 -2.81
N TYR A 136 13.73 7.48 -2.92
CA TYR A 136 14.65 6.75 -3.78
C TYR A 136 14.46 7.10 -5.26
N LEU A 137 13.21 7.16 -5.74
CA LEU A 137 12.92 7.52 -7.13
C LEU A 137 13.21 9.01 -7.41
N SER A 138 13.02 9.90 -6.44
CA SER A 138 13.38 11.33 -6.58
C SER A 138 14.89 11.59 -6.52
N GLY A 139 15.68 10.69 -5.91
CA GLY A 139 17.15 10.78 -5.91
C GLY A 139 17.79 10.35 -7.23
N PHE A 140 17.00 9.79 -8.15
CA PHE A 140 17.41 9.37 -9.49
C PHE A 140 16.90 10.30 -10.61
N SER A 141 16.19 11.39 -10.27
CA SER A 141 15.71 12.40 -11.22
C SER A 141 16.62 13.61 -11.29
#